data_AF-A0A429ZT83-F1
#
_entry.id   AF-A0A429ZT83-F1
#
_cell.length_a   1.000
_cell.length_b   1.000
_cell.length_c   1.000
_cell.angle_alpha   90.00
_cell.angle_beta   90.00
_cell.angle_gamma   90.00
#
_symmetry.space_group_name_H-M   'P 1'
#
loop_
_entity.id
_entity.type
_entity.pdbx_description
1 polymer ?
#
loop_
_entity_poly.entity_id
_entity_poly.type
_entity_poly.pdbx_seq_one_letter_code
_entity_poly.pdbx_strand_id
1 'polypeptide(L)'
;MKTKVEIRSAIQGLDKELSEAKVSRIQNQAINKGAEIVAEDISQAFNKFVGTKYSTGATRNEVTLQKARKINNTRAASIGWSGPKERYRLIHLNEFGYTRKGKKYRPRMVGTIEQTMTSSQGKYLDTVYKELKKEYAR
;
A
#
# COMPACT_ATOMS: atom_id res chain seq x y z
N MET A 1 -6.44 11.83 -7.68
CA MET A 1 -5.69 10.68 -8.25
C MET A 1 -5.48 9.67 -7.14
N LYS A 2 -6.10 8.48 -7.23
CA LYS A 2 -5.82 7.36 -6.32
C LYS A 2 -4.53 6.72 -6.82
N THR A 3 -3.42 6.85 -6.10
CA THR A 3 -2.19 6.14 -6.46
C THR A 3 -2.48 4.65 -6.30
N LYS A 4 -2.73 3.96 -7.41
CA LYS A 4 -3.10 2.55 -7.44
C LYS A 4 -1.85 1.77 -7.85
N VAL A 5 -1.09 1.31 -6.87
CA VAL A 5 0.06 0.43 -7.10
C VAL A 5 -0.39 -1.00 -6.83
N GLU A 6 -0.47 -1.81 -7.88
CA GLU A 6 -0.99 -3.18 -7.83
C GLU A 6 0.14 -4.16 -7.46
N ILE A 7 0.12 -4.69 -6.24
CA ILE A 7 1.02 -5.79 -5.85
C ILE A 7 0.35 -7.11 -6.26
N ARG A 8 0.80 -7.70 -7.37
CA ARG A 8 0.24 -8.95 -7.94
C ARG A 8 0.68 -10.17 -7.13
N SER A 9 -0.26 -11.04 -6.75
CA SER A 9 0.01 -12.24 -5.94
C SER A 9 0.00 -13.54 -6.76
N ALA A 10 1.07 -14.33 -6.67
CA ALA A 10 1.25 -15.65 -7.26
C ALA A 10 0.49 -16.73 -6.45
N ILE A 11 -0.82 -16.87 -6.67
CA ILE A 11 -1.70 -17.80 -5.90
C ILE A 11 -2.52 -18.71 -6.83
N GLN A 12 -1.92 -19.30 -7.86
CA GLN A 12 -2.64 -20.21 -8.77
C GLN A 12 -2.55 -21.70 -8.39
N GLY A 13 -1.81 -22.06 -7.33
CA GLY A 13 -1.40 -23.46 -7.09
C GLY A 13 -2.03 -24.23 -5.93
N LEU A 14 -3.05 -23.72 -5.23
CA LEU A 14 -3.53 -24.30 -3.95
C LEU A 14 -4.96 -24.88 -3.98
N ASP A 15 -5.56 -25.04 -5.16
CA ASP A 15 -6.96 -25.46 -5.32
C ASP A 15 -7.16 -26.98 -5.40
N LYS A 16 -7.06 -27.71 -4.27
CA LYS A 16 -7.46 -29.13 -4.30
C LYS A 16 -8.73 -29.53 -3.54
N GLU A 17 -9.25 -28.76 -2.57
CA GLU A 17 -10.45 -29.20 -1.81
C GLU A 17 -11.37 -28.06 -1.31
N LEU A 18 -11.17 -26.81 -1.74
CA LEU A 18 -11.88 -25.65 -1.20
C LEU A 18 -12.82 -25.03 -2.23
N SER A 19 -14.00 -24.55 -1.79
CA SER A 19 -14.90 -23.78 -2.65
C SER A 19 -14.29 -22.43 -3.04
N GLU A 20 -14.63 -21.91 -4.22
CA GLU A 20 -14.13 -20.63 -4.73
C GLU A 20 -14.30 -19.46 -3.73
N ALA A 21 -15.41 -19.47 -2.98
CA ALA A 21 -15.69 -18.48 -1.94
C ALA A 21 -14.70 -18.59 -0.76
N LYS A 22 -14.35 -19.82 -0.34
CA LYS A 22 -13.37 -20.05 0.74
C LYS A 22 -11.97 -19.67 0.29
N VAL A 23 -11.57 -20.04 -0.92
CA VAL A 23 -10.28 -19.62 -1.54
C VAL A 23 -10.18 -18.10 -1.59
N SER A 24 -11.24 -17.45 -2.09
CA SER A 24 -11.33 -16.00 -2.18
C SER A 24 -11.17 -15.29 -0.84
N ARG A 25 -11.77 -15.84 0.22
CA ARG A 25 -11.66 -15.30 1.59
C ARG A 25 -10.24 -15.44 2.13
N ILE A 26 -9.62 -16.60 1.96
CA ILE A 26 -8.25 -16.88 2.39
C ILE A 26 -7.27 -15.94 1.67
N GLN A 27 -7.40 -15.81 0.34
CA GLN A 27 -6.59 -14.88 -0.46
C GLN A 27 -6.73 -13.44 0.02
N ASN A 28 -7.97 -12.98 0.21
CA ASN A 28 -8.21 -11.62 0.72
C ASN A 28 -7.59 -11.39 2.10
N GLN A 29 -7.68 -12.38 3.00
CA GLN A 29 -7.09 -12.29 4.34
C GLN A 29 -5.57 -12.17 4.28
N ALA A 30 -4.92 -13.04 3.49
CA ALA A 30 -3.47 -13.01 3.31
C ALA A 30 -2.99 -11.68 2.70
N ILE A 31 -3.67 -11.19 1.65
CA ILE A 31 -3.37 -9.91 1.01
C ILE A 31 -3.54 -8.75 1.99
N ASN A 32 -4.61 -8.76 2.80
CA ASN A 32 -4.83 -7.72 3.81
C ASN A 32 -3.68 -7.67 4.83
N LYS A 33 -3.23 -8.83 5.32
CA LYS A 33 -2.13 -8.92 6.29
C LYS A 33 -0.81 -8.40 5.71
N GLY A 34 -0.48 -8.78 4.49
CA GLY A 34 0.68 -8.21 3.79
C GLY A 34 0.55 -6.70 3.61
N ALA A 35 -0.63 -6.22 3.20
CA ALA A 35 -0.85 -4.80 2.94
C ALA A 35 -0.88 -3.93 4.22
N GLU A 36 -1.27 -4.48 5.37
CA GLU A 36 -1.16 -3.83 6.69
C GLU A 36 0.30 -3.44 6.98
N ILE A 37 1.24 -4.37 6.76
CA ILE A 37 2.69 -4.13 6.97
C ILE A 37 3.20 -3.04 6.02
N VAL A 38 2.81 -3.09 4.75
CA VAL A 38 3.24 -2.08 3.78
C VAL A 38 2.68 -0.70 4.12
N ALA A 39 1.41 -0.63 4.56
CA ALA A 39 0.80 0.63 4.99
C ALA A 39 1.51 1.22 6.22
N GLU A 40 1.93 0.35 7.15
CA GLU A 40 2.74 0.75 8.29
C GLU A 40 4.13 1.25 7.86
N ASP A 41 4.84 0.51 7.01
CA ASP A 41 6.15 0.92 6.48
C ASP A 41 6.06 2.29 5.77
N ILE A 42 5.01 2.54 4.97
CA ILE A 42 4.74 3.84 4.35
C ILE A 42 4.52 4.93 5.41
N SER A 43 3.69 4.66 6.40
CA SER A 43 3.43 5.59 7.50
C SER A 43 4.74 5.96 8.23
N GLN A 44 5.57 4.96 8.54
CA GLN A 44 6.85 5.14 9.20
C GLN A 44 7.86 5.91 8.33
N ALA A 45 7.88 5.68 7.03
CA ALA A 45 8.76 6.40 6.09
C ALA A 45 8.51 7.92 6.11
N PHE A 46 7.30 8.36 6.45
CA PHE A 46 6.97 9.78 6.59
C PHE A 46 7.38 10.40 7.95
N ASN A 47 7.74 9.60 8.95
CA ASN A 47 8.13 10.11 10.29
C ASN A 47 9.28 11.12 10.21
N LYS A 48 10.26 10.87 9.33
CA LYS A 48 11.44 11.75 9.14
C LYS A 48 11.11 13.17 8.66
N PHE A 49 9.87 13.42 8.21
CA PHE A 49 9.42 14.72 7.75
C PHE A 49 8.51 15.44 8.75
N VAL A 50 8.08 14.76 9.81
CA VAL A 50 7.21 15.32 10.86
C VAL A 50 7.95 16.40 11.63
N GLY A 51 7.29 17.51 11.91
CA GLY A 51 7.88 18.65 12.63
C GLY A 51 8.81 19.51 11.78
N THR A 52 8.99 19.16 10.50
CA THR A 52 9.70 20.00 9.54
C THR A 52 8.73 20.94 8.83
N LYS A 53 9.26 21.93 8.09
CA LYS A 53 8.46 22.78 7.19
C LYS A 53 7.71 22.01 6.09
N TYR A 54 7.99 20.71 5.91
CA TYR A 54 7.40 19.88 4.87
C TYR A 54 6.18 19.09 5.33
N SER A 55 6.06 18.78 6.63
CA SER A 55 4.93 18.00 7.15
C SER A 55 4.72 18.22 8.64
N THR A 56 3.46 18.51 9.00
CA THR A 56 2.98 18.48 10.39
C THR A 56 2.63 17.06 10.87
N GLY A 57 2.86 16.04 10.04
CA GLY A 57 2.48 14.64 10.31
C GLY A 57 1.18 14.19 9.64
N ALA A 58 0.41 15.10 9.05
CA ALA A 58 -0.85 14.73 8.39
C ALA A 58 -0.66 13.71 7.23
N THR A 59 0.45 13.76 6.49
CA THR A 59 0.73 12.76 5.42
C THR A 59 0.85 11.34 5.97
N ARG A 60 1.42 11.19 7.17
CA ARG A 60 1.50 9.91 7.89
C ARG A 60 0.12 9.51 8.41
N ASN A 61 -0.55 10.45 9.09
CA ASN A 61 -1.79 10.16 9.82
C ASN A 61 -2.97 9.80 8.91
N GLU A 62 -2.93 10.22 7.64
CA GLU A 62 -3.99 9.94 6.68
C GLU A 62 -3.72 8.70 5.82
N VAL A 63 -2.62 7.98 6.03
CA VAL A 63 -2.39 6.70 5.34
C VAL A 63 -3.52 5.75 5.70
N THR A 64 -4.19 5.21 4.68
CA THR A 64 -5.34 4.31 4.85
C THR A 64 -5.20 3.08 3.96
N LEU A 65 -5.63 1.94 4.49
CA LEU A 65 -5.68 0.67 3.76
C LEU A 65 -7.11 0.38 3.33
N GLN A 66 -7.33 0.23 2.02
CA GLN A 66 -8.53 -0.35 1.46
C GLN A 66 -8.35 -1.85 1.33
N LYS A 67 -9.24 -2.60 1.98
CA LYS A 67 -9.21 -4.07 2.02
C LYS A 67 -9.22 -4.70 0.63
N ALA A 68 -8.61 -5.88 0.55
CA ALA A 68 -8.47 -6.68 -0.64
C ALA A 68 -9.82 -6.99 -1.29
N ARG A 69 -9.90 -6.71 -2.59
CA ARG A 69 -11.06 -7.01 -3.44
C ARG A 69 -10.60 -7.40 -4.83
N LYS A 70 -11.52 -7.94 -5.63
CA LYS A 70 -11.27 -8.21 -7.04
C LYS A 70 -11.19 -6.88 -7.80
N ILE A 71 -10.07 -6.67 -8.47
CA ILE A 71 -9.73 -5.51 -9.29
C ILE A 71 -9.13 -6.06 -10.58
N ASN A 72 -9.79 -5.83 -11.73
CA ASN A 72 -9.28 -6.29 -13.04
C ASN A 72 -8.86 -7.77 -13.04
N ASN A 73 -9.76 -8.63 -12.55
CA ASN A 73 -9.55 -10.07 -12.42
C ASN A 73 -8.46 -10.53 -11.41
N THR A 74 -7.77 -9.61 -10.74
CA THR A 74 -6.78 -9.92 -9.68
C THR A 74 -7.31 -9.48 -8.32
N ARG A 75 -6.98 -10.18 -7.24
CA ARG A 75 -7.27 -9.69 -5.88
C ARG A 75 -6.14 -8.79 -5.42
N ALA A 76 -6.47 -7.58 -4.99
CA ALA A 76 -5.49 -6.62 -4.50
C ALA A 76 -6.11 -5.72 -3.42
N ALA A 77 -5.28 -5.35 -2.44
CA ALA A 77 -5.54 -4.24 -1.53
C ALA A 77 -5.01 -2.94 -2.12
N SER A 78 -5.45 -1.79 -1.61
CA SER A 78 -4.97 -0.48 -2.07
C SER A 78 -4.63 0.41 -0.89
N ILE A 79 -3.48 1.06 -0.95
CA ILE A 79 -3.06 2.04 0.05
C ILE A 79 -3.36 3.44 -0.51
N GLY A 80 -3.93 4.31 0.31
CA GLY A 80 -4.30 5.66 -0.08
C GLY A 80 -4.19 6.65 1.07
N TRP A 81 -4.72 7.84 0.83
CA TRP A 81 -4.79 8.91 1.82
C TRP A 81 -6.24 9.33 2.04
N SER A 82 -6.67 9.36 3.30
CA SER A 82 -8.00 9.84 3.68
C SER A 82 -7.95 10.47 5.06
N GLY A 83 -8.48 11.69 5.17
CA GLY A 83 -8.56 12.42 6.42
C GLY A 83 -8.85 13.92 6.22
N PRO A 84 -8.95 14.69 7.32
CA PRO A 84 -9.45 16.06 7.31
C PRO A 84 -8.50 17.08 6.67
N LYS A 85 -7.25 16.73 6.42
CA LYS A 85 -6.25 17.55 5.71
C LYS A 85 -6.13 17.17 4.23
N GLU A 86 -6.97 16.26 3.75
CA GLU A 86 -7.14 15.92 2.33
C GLU A 86 -5.82 15.62 1.61
N ARG A 87 -4.90 14.90 2.24
CA ARG A 87 -3.55 14.66 1.70
C ARG A 87 -3.54 13.92 0.38
N TYR A 88 -4.62 13.21 0.04
CA TYR A 88 -4.82 12.63 -1.30
C TYR A 88 -4.69 13.66 -2.44
N ARG A 89 -4.99 14.95 -2.17
CA ARG A 89 -4.84 16.04 -3.14
C ARG A 89 -3.39 16.47 -3.35
N LEU A 90 -2.50 16.20 -2.40
CA LEU A 90 -1.12 16.71 -2.40
C LEU A 90 -0.07 15.62 -2.52
N ILE A 91 -0.42 14.38 -2.16
CA ILE A 91 0.56 13.29 -2.04
C ILE A 91 1.29 13.00 -3.34
N HIS A 92 0.61 13.08 -4.48
CA HIS A 92 1.22 12.89 -5.80
C HIS A 92 2.24 14.02 -6.12
N LEU A 93 1.97 15.26 -5.70
CA LEU A 93 2.91 16.37 -5.85
C LEU A 93 4.12 16.20 -4.93
N ASN A 94 3.92 15.63 -3.74
CA ASN A 94 4.99 15.31 -2.81
C ASN A 94 5.88 14.17 -3.32
N GLU A 95 5.30 13.20 -4.01
CA GLU A 95 5.99 12.04 -4.55
C GLU A 95 6.73 12.34 -5.86
N PHE A 96 6.14 13.12 -6.76
CA PHE A 96 6.69 13.34 -8.11
C PHE A 96 7.27 14.74 -8.32
N GLY A 97 6.99 15.67 -7.40
CA GLY A 97 7.21 17.09 -7.63
C GLY A 97 6.15 17.69 -8.54
N TYR A 98 6.29 18.98 -8.83
CA TYR A 98 5.34 19.71 -9.67
C TYR A 98 5.99 20.95 -10.30
N THR A 99 5.33 21.51 -11.31
CA THR A 99 5.75 22.76 -11.95
C THR A 99 4.70 23.84 -11.69
N ARG A 100 5.15 25.02 -11.29
CA ARG A 100 4.26 26.17 -11.07
C ARG A 100 4.95 27.43 -11.60
N LYS A 101 4.26 28.15 -12.50
CA LYS A 101 4.77 29.36 -13.14
C LYS A 101 6.16 29.17 -13.78
N GLY A 102 6.32 28.12 -14.58
CA GLY A 102 7.60 27.79 -15.25
C GLY A 102 8.71 27.24 -14.34
N LYS A 103 8.54 27.27 -13.01
CA LYS A 103 9.53 26.74 -12.06
C LYS A 103 9.18 25.33 -11.60
N LYS A 104 10.15 24.41 -11.66
CA LYS A 104 10.05 23.04 -11.13
C LYS A 104 10.31 23.04 -9.63
N TYR A 105 9.43 22.39 -8.86
CA TYR A 105 9.53 22.19 -7.43
C TYR A 105 9.68 20.71 -7.14
N ARG A 106 10.73 20.34 -6.39
CA ARG A 106 11.00 18.98 -5.95
C ARG A 106 11.02 18.93 -4.43
N PRO A 107 9.93 18.48 -3.79
CA PRO A 107 9.89 18.26 -2.35
C PRO A 107 10.95 17.24 -1.92
N ARG A 108 11.38 17.31 -0.66
CA ARG A 108 12.33 16.34 -0.08
C ARG A 108 11.75 14.92 0.01
N MET A 109 10.42 14.80 -0.13
CA MET A 109 9.67 13.54 -0.04
C MET A 109 9.60 12.78 -1.38
N VAL A 110 10.15 13.33 -2.47
CA VAL A 110 10.10 12.71 -3.79
C VAL A 110 10.66 11.28 -3.75
N GLY A 111 9.91 10.34 -4.34
CA GLY A 111 10.28 8.92 -4.40
C GLY A 111 10.18 8.15 -3.08
N THR A 112 9.66 8.75 -2.00
CA THR A 112 9.58 8.05 -0.70
C THR A 112 8.60 6.89 -0.78
N ILE A 113 7.44 7.07 -1.43
CA ILE A 113 6.43 6.00 -1.53
C ILE A 113 6.96 4.88 -2.41
N GLU A 114 7.52 5.19 -3.57
CA GLU A 114 8.09 4.19 -4.49
C GLU A 114 9.23 3.40 -3.84
N GLN A 115 10.15 4.08 -3.15
CA GLN A 115 11.25 3.44 -2.44
C GLN A 115 10.72 2.51 -1.34
N THR A 116 9.77 2.97 -0.54
CA THR A 116 9.19 2.17 0.53
C THR A 116 8.47 0.95 -0.03
N MET A 117 7.63 1.11 -1.06
CA MET A 117 6.95 0.00 -1.73
C MET A 117 7.93 -1.07 -2.23
N THR A 118 9.03 -0.63 -2.85
CA THR A 118 10.08 -1.53 -3.33
C THR A 118 10.74 -2.28 -2.17
N SER A 119 11.10 -1.57 -1.10
CA SER A 119 11.75 -2.18 0.07
C SER A 119 10.83 -3.13 0.87
N SER A 120 9.52 -2.88 0.87
CA SER A 120 8.53 -3.68 1.60
C SER A 120 8.02 -4.88 0.79
N GLN A 121 8.38 -5.00 -0.49
CA GLN A 121 7.90 -6.08 -1.37
C GLN A 121 8.25 -7.47 -0.81
N GLY A 122 9.47 -7.67 -0.31
CA GLY A 122 9.88 -8.94 0.29
C GLY A 122 9.05 -9.30 1.52
N LYS A 123 8.85 -8.35 2.45
CA LYS A 123 8.04 -8.55 3.65
C LYS A 123 6.57 -8.86 3.31
N TYR A 124 6.02 -8.15 2.31
CA TYR A 124 4.67 -8.39 1.82
C TYR A 124 4.52 -9.84 1.33
N LEU A 125 5.41 -10.30 0.45
CA LEU A 125 5.34 -11.64 -0.13
C LEU A 125 5.50 -12.73 0.92
N ASP A 126 6.46 -12.57 1.83
CA ASP A 126 6.68 -13.50 2.95
C ASP A 126 5.44 -13.60 3.85
N THR A 127 4.82 -12.46 4.18
CA THR A 127 3.61 -12.42 5.01
C THR A 127 2.42 -13.08 4.32
N VAL A 128 2.21 -12.77 3.04
CA VAL A 128 1.14 -13.41 2.25
C VAL A 128 1.35 -14.92 2.20
N TYR A 129 2.58 -15.37 1.94
CA TYR A 129 2.89 -16.80 1.88
C TYR A 129 2.65 -17.50 3.22
N LYS A 130 3.09 -16.92 4.33
CA LYS A 130 2.86 -17.42 5.69
C LYS A 130 1.38 -17.55 6.02
N GLU A 131 0.59 -16.51 5.71
CA GLU A 131 -0.85 -16.52 5.97
C GLU A 131 -1.59 -17.54 5.10
N LEU A 132 -1.22 -17.67 3.82
CA LEU A 132 -1.78 -18.73 2.98
C LEU A 132 -1.46 -20.11 3.57
N LYS A 133 -0.19 -20.40 3.86
CA LYS A 133 0.22 -21.71 4.42
C LYS A 133 -0.54 -22.05 5.70
N LYS A 134 -0.77 -21.07 6.57
CA LYS A 134 -1.53 -21.22 7.82
C LYS A 134 -3.00 -21.59 7.58
N GLU A 135 -3.65 -20.98 6.59
CA GLU A 135 -5.06 -21.26 6.30
C GLU A 135 -5.28 -22.54 5.48
N TYR A 136 -4.29 -22.98 4.69
CA TYR A 136 -4.34 -24.27 3.98
C TYR A 136 -3.91 -25.47 4.85
N ALA A 137 -3.16 -25.25 5.93
CA ALA A 137 -2.78 -26.30 6.87
C ALA A 137 -3.84 -26.57 7.95
N ARG A 138 -4.97 -25.85 7.91
CA ARG A 138 -6.14 -26.01 8.79
C ARG A 138 -7.24 -26.76 8.07
#